data_AF-A0A369WAL4-F1
#
_entry.id   AF-A0A369WAL4-F1
#
_cell.length_a   1.000
_cell.length_b   1.000
_cell.length_c   1.000
_cell.angle_alpha   90.00
_cell.angle_beta   90.00
_cell.angle_gamma   90.00
#
_symmetry.space_group_name_H-M   'P 1'
#
loop_
_entity.id
_entity.type
_entity.pdbx_description
1 polymer ?
#
loop_
_entity_poly.entity_id
_entity_poly.type
_entity_poly.pdbx_seq_one_letter_code
_entity_poly.pdbx_strand_id
1 'polypeptide(L)'
;MLHLRPLLILYFCAALIGASVGVFILFPVNELVFYHEFKLTHSSGFAFAGDQLVSALAGEAPLKTLFYSLVGALLGLASAFVYLRFHRQVAQVQQLSRALANDIERLISQGESAELEFKSSMRWDYQKNSANKELEFVILKSIAGFLNGRGGTLLIGVDDDANVLGLEKDFDTLRRKDADGFEQFVMTAITNQLGTEMCQYCNVIFHNIRGETVCRLVIGPSPKPVYLKKSGNTKFYLRSGGGTRELNIQEVMEYAQNRWK
;
A
#
# COMPACT_ATOMS: atom_id res chain seq x y z
N MET A 1 15.73 -28.74 -4.33
CA MET A 1 16.30 -28.91 -5.69
C MET A 1 15.32 -28.65 -6.85
N LEU A 2 13.99 -28.64 -6.64
CA LEU A 2 13.00 -28.50 -7.73
C LEU A 2 12.81 -27.09 -8.34
N HIS A 3 13.29 -26.01 -7.70
CA HIS A 3 13.16 -24.63 -8.23
C HIS A 3 14.36 -24.11 -9.03
N LEU A 4 15.48 -24.86 -9.11
CA LEU A 4 16.68 -24.38 -9.80
C LEU A 4 16.58 -24.48 -11.33
N ARG A 5 15.94 -25.55 -11.83
CA ARG A 5 15.79 -25.83 -13.27
C ARG A 5 15.04 -24.74 -14.05
N PRO A 6 13.87 -24.23 -13.62
CA PRO A 6 13.14 -23.21 -14.38
C PRO A 6 13.88 -21.87 -14.43
N LEU A 7 14.63 -21.51 -13.38
CA LEU A 7 15.45 -20.28 -13.35
C LEU A 7 16.61 -20.37 -14.35
N LEU A 8 17.30 -21.50 -14.40
CA LEU A 8 18.39 -21.72 -15.35
C LEU A 8 17.90 -21.65 -16.80
N ILE A 9 16.73 -22.24 -17.10
CA ILE A 9 16.11 -22.15 -18.42
C ILE A 9 15.79 -20.69 -18.76
N LEU A 10 15.22 -19.93 -17.83
CA LEU A 10 14.89 -18.52 -18.08
C LEU A 10 16.13 -17.67 -18.37
N TYR A 11 17.19 -17.79 -17.57
CA TYR A 11 18.44 -17.05 -17.81
C TYR A 11 19.12 -17.45 -19.11
N PHE A 12 19.09 -18.76 -19.45
CA PHE A 12 19.61 -19.25 -20.71
C PHE A 12 18.84 -18.68 -21.92
N CYS A 13 17.51 -18.73 -21.88
CA CYS A 13 16.66 -18.12 -22.91
C CYS A 13 16.89 -16.61 -23.01
N ALA A 14 17.00 -15.90 -21.88
CA ALA A 14 17.25 -14.46 -21.87
C ALA A 14 18.62 -14.09 -22.45
N ALA A 15 19.66 -14.88 -22.17
CA ALA A 15 20.98 -14.69 -22.77
C ALA A 15 20.95 -14.93 -24.28
N LEU A 16 20.24 -15.97 -24.74
CA LEU A 16 20.12 -16.31 -26.17
C LEU A 16 19.34 -15.25 -26.93
N ILE A 17 18.17 -14.84 -26.41
CA ILE A 17 17.37 -13.74 -26.98
C ILE A 17 18.18 -12.44 -26.98
N GLY A 18 18.85 -12.14 -25.86
CA GLY A 18 19.73 -10.98 -25.75
C GLY A 18 20.84 -10.98 -26.79
N ALA A 19 21.53 -12.11 -26.99
CA ALA A 19 22.57 -12.26 -28.00
C ALA A 19 22.00 -12.03 -29.42
N SER A 20 20.82 -12.57 -29.72
CA SER A 20 20.13 -12.32 -30.98
C SER A 20 19.79 -10.83 -31.15
N VAL A 21 19.27 -10.16 -30.13
CA VAL A 21 19.03 -8.70 -30.17
C VAL A 21 20.33 -7.93 -30.40
N GLY A 22 21.43 -8.36 -29.79
CA GLY A 22 22.75 -7.79 -30.03
C GLY A 22 23.16 -7.83 -31.51
N VAL A 23 23.05 -9.01 -32.13
CA VAL A 23 23.47 -9.21 -33.52
C VAL A 23 22.48 -8.61 -34.53
N PHE A 24 21.17 -8.75 -34.32
CA PHE A 24 20.16 -8.35 -35.31
C PHE A 24 19.64 -6.91 -35.13
N ILE A 25 19.92 -6.26 -33.99
CA ILE A 25 19.46 -4.90 -33.70
C ILE A 25 20.64 -3.98 -33.37
N LEU A 26 21.44 -4.29 -32.34
CA LEU A 26 22.51 -3.37 -31.91
C LEU A 26 23.60 -3.22 -32.98
N PHE A 27 24.00 -4.32 -33.63
CA PHE A 27 25.01 -4.28 -34.69
C PHE A 27 24.55 -3.46 -35.92
N PRO A 28 23.36 -3.70 -36.54
CA PRO A 28 22.90 -2.89 -37.66
C PRO A 28 22.69 -1.41 -37.31
N VAL A 29 22.20 -1.11 -36.10
CA VAL A 29 22.07 0.27 -35.62
C VAL A 29 23.44 0.95 -35.53
N ASN A 30 24.47 0.24 -35.06
CA ASN A 30 25.83 0.77 -35.04
C ASN A 30 26.36 1.06 -36.46
N GLU A 31 26.14 0.15 -37.41
CA GLU A 31 26.59 0.36 -38.80
C GLU A 31 25.83 1.51 -39.50
N LEU A 32 24.57 1.75 -39.14
CA LEU A 32 23.83 2.94 -39.56
C LEU A 32 24.45 4.23 -39.04
N VAL A 33 24.83 4.26 -37.76
CA VAL A 33 25.52 5.41 -37.15
C VAL A 33 26.87 5.63 -37.84
N PHE A 34 27.64 4.57 -38.04
CA PHE A 34 28.93 4.61 -38.74
C PHE A 34 28.79 5.16 -40.17
N TYR A 35 27.79 4.71 -40.92
CA TYR A 35 27.51 5.20 -42.27
C TYR A 35 27.30 6.72 -42.30
N HIS A 36 26.52 7.24 -41.35
CA HIS A 36 26.26 8.68 -41.24
C HIS A 36 27.46 9.48 -40.76
N GLU A 37 28.24 8.96 -39.82
CA GLU A 37 29.42 9.60 -39.26
C GLU A 37 30.51 9.79 -40.33
N PHE A 38 30.74 8.77 -41.15
CA PHE A 38 31.76 8.80 -42.21
C PHE A 38 31.25 9.32 -43.57
N LYS A 39 29.98 9.76 -43.64
CA LYS A 39 29.33 10.33 -44.85
C LYS A 39 29.58 9.50 -46.11
N LEU A 40 29.44 8.18 -46.00
CA LEU A 40 29.57 7.28 -47.15
C LEU A 40 28.52 7.70 -48.20
N THR A 41 28.91 7.86 -49.46
CA THR A 41 28.10 8.57 -50.47
C THR A 41 27.41 7.66 -51.48
N HIS A 42 27.58 6.34 -51.39
CA HIS A 42 27.26 5.42 -52.49
C HIS A 42 26.07 4.48 -52.27
N SER A 43 25.51 4.35 -51.07
CA SER A 43 24.40 3.42 -50.78
C SER A 43 23.44 3.95 -49.74
N SER A 44 22.19 3.49 -49.69
CA SER A 44 21.33 3.84 -48.54
C SER A 44 21.93 3.26 -47.25
N GLY A 45 21.93 4.00 -46.14
CA GLY A 45 22.51 3.53 -44.87
C GLY A 45 21.91 2.19 -44.39
N PHE A 46 20.61 1.96 -44.64
CA PHE A 46 19.95 0.69 -44.34
C PHE A 46 20.46 -0.47 -45.20
N ALA A 47 20.71 -0.24 -46.49
CA ALA A 47 21.32 -1.25 -47.35
C ALA A 47 22.75 -1.58 -46.89
N PHE A 48 23.55 -0.55 -46.56
CA PHE A 48 24.89 -0.75 -46.01
C PHE A 48 24.88 -1.58 -44.72
N ALA A 49 24.01 -1.25 -43.76
CA ALA A 49 23.89 -2.00 -42.52
C ALA A 49 23.40 -3.44 -42.74
N GLY A 50 22.52 -3.65 -43.74
CA GLY A 50 22.08 -4.98 -44.16
C GLY A 50 23.21 -5.82 -44.76
N ASP A 51 23.99 -5.24 -45.68
CA ASP A 51 25.15 -5.91 -46.28
C ASP A 51 26.19 -6.27 -45.23
N GLN A 52 26.50 -5.35 -44.31
CA GLN A 52 27.41 -5.61 -43.18
C GLN A 52 26.90 -6.72 -42.26
N LEU A 53 25.59 -6.82 -42.05
CA LEU A 53 25.00 -7.90 -41.26
C LEU A 53 25.15 -9.25 -41.97
N VAL A 54 24.92 -9.31 -43.28
CA VAL A 54 25.13 -10.54 -44.07
C VAL A 54 26.60 -10.97 -44.04
N SER A 55 27.54 -10.04 -44.23
CA SER A 55 28.98 -10.31 -44.10
C SER A 55 29.37 -10.77 -42.69
N ALA A 56 28.79 -10.18 -41.66
CA ALA A 56 28.98 -10.60 -40.27
C ALA A 56 28.51 -12.05 -40.03
N LEU A 57 27.33 -12.41 -40.56
CA LEU A 57 26.78 -13.77 -40.49
C LEU A 57 27.58 -14.78 -41.33
N ALA A 58 28.18 -14.35 -42.43
CA ALA A 58 29.09 -15.15 -43.25
C ALA A 58 30.46 -15.38 -42.58
N GLY A 59 30.73 -14.72 -41.44
CA GLY A 59 31.95 -14.89 -40.67
C GLY A 59 33.08 -13.92 -41.04
N GLU A 60 32.81 -12.90 -41.86
CA GLU A 60 33.81 -11.94 -42.32
C GLU A 60 34.16 -10.89 -41.25
N ALA A 61 33.28 -10.69 -40.26
CA ALA A 61 33.48 -9.77 -39.13
C ALA A 61 33.30 -10.46 -37.76
N PRO A 62 34.17 -11.44 -37.40
CA PRO A 62 33.96 -12.28 -36.22
C PRO A 62 34.09 -11.50 -34.90
N LEU A 63 35.00 -10.52 -34.85
CA LEU A 63 35.23 -9.68 -33.67
C LEU A 63 34.03 -8.79 -33.34
N LYS A 64 33.44 -8.15 -34.35
CA LYS A 64 32.23 -7.33 -34.16
C LYS A 64 31.04 -8.21 -33.76
N THR A 65 30.81 -9.31 -34.47
CA THR A 65 29.69 -10.23 -34.19
C THR A 65 29.74 -10.75 -32.76
N LEU A 66 30.92 -11.19 -32.31
CA LEU A 66 31.14 -11.64 -30.94
C LEU A 66 30.91 -10.52 -29.91
N PHE A 67 31.40 -9.32 -30.18
CA PHE A 67 31.21 -8.17 -29.30
C PHE A 67 29.73 -7.86 -29.09
N TYR A 68 28.95 -7.70 -30.16
CA TYR A 68 27.54 -7.37 -30.04
C TYR A 68 26.70 -8.54 -29.49
N SER A 69 27.03 -9.80 -29.78
CA SER A 69 26.37 -10.94 -29.17
C SER A 69 26.60 -11.00 -27.65
N LEU A 70 27.83 -10.68 -27.20
CA LEU A 70 28.15 -10.63 -25.77
C LEU A 70 27.45 -9.47 -25.05
N VAL A 71 27.46 -8.27 -25.64
CA VAL A 71 26.75 -7.10 -25.10
C VAL A 71 25.25 -7.40 -25.00
N GLY A 72 24.66 -7.96 -26.06
CA GLY A 72 23.27 -8.36 -26.07
C GLY A 72 22.94 -9.41 -25.01
N ALA A 73 23.78 -10.45 -24.86
CA ALA A 73 23.59 -11.49 -23.85
C ALA A 73 23.66 -10.92 -22.42
N LEU A 74 24.60 -10.01 -22.14
CA LEU A 74 24.72 -9.33 -20.85
C LEU A 74 23.49 -8.48 -20.52
N LEU A 75 22.98 -7.72 -21.50
CA LEU A 75 21.73 -6.95 -21.35
C LEU A 75 20.52 -7.86 -21.10
N GLY A 76 20.43 -8.98 -21.82
CA GLY A 76 19.38 -9.99 -21.62
C GLY A 76 19.41 -10.59 -20.22
N LEU A 77 20.60 -10.97 -19.72
CA LEU A 77 20.79 -11.47 -18.36
C LEU A 77 20.46 -10.42 -17.30
N ALA A 78 20.90 -9.17 -17.49
CA ALA A 78 20.59 -8.07 -16.58
C ALA A 78 19.07 -7.80 -16.52
N SER A 79 18.40 -7.82 -17.68
CA SER A 79 16.94 -7.67 -17.77
C SER A 79 16.21 -8.81 -17.06
N ALA A 80 16.62 -10.07 -17.29
CA ALA A 80 16.05 -11.22 -16.59
C ALA A 80 16.25 -11.14 -15.06
N PHE A 81 17.42 -10.68 -14.60
CA PHE A 81 17.69 -10.47 -13.18
C PHE A 81 16.75 -9.43 -12.57
N VAL A 82 16.57 -8.28 -13.23
CA VAL A 82 15.64 -7.23 -12.78
C VAL A 82 14.20 -7.71 -12.79
N TYR A 83 13.77 -8.37 -13.86
CA TYR A 83 12.43 -8.94 -14.00
C TYR A 83 12.10 -9.90 -12.86
N LEU A 84 13.02 -10.81 -12.54
CA LEU A 84 12.86 -11.77 -11.45
C LEU A 84 12.86 -11.11 -10.07
N ARG A 85 13.73 -10.12 -9.83
CA ARG A 85 13.75 -9.33 -8.59
C ARG A 85 12.44 -8.59 -8.37
N PHE A 86 11.89 -8.01 -9.43
CA PHE A 86 10.63 -7.26 -9.40
C PHE A 86 9.44 -8.19 -9.16
N HIS A 87 9.30 -9.26 -9.94
CA HIS A 87 8.20 -10.22 -9.79
C HIS A 87 8.15 -10.87 -8.40
N ARG A 88 9.31 -11.20 -7.82
CA ARG A 88 9.36 -11.78 -6.47
C ARG A 88 8.86 -10.80 -5.40
N GLN A 89 9.28 -9.54 -5.47
CA GLN A 89 8.84 -8.52 -4.52
C GLN A 89 7.33 -8.26 -4.64
N VAL A 90 6.82 -8.13 -5.86
CA VAL A 90 5.39 -7.94 -6.11
C VAL A 90 4.57 -9.13 -5.57
N ALA A 91 5.02 -10.36 -5.79
CA ALA A 91 4.32 -11.55 -5.28
C ALA A 91 4.26 -11.61 -3.74
N GLN A 92 5.34 -11.22 -3.05
CA GLN A 92 5.36 -11.15 -1.57
C GLN A 92 4.39 -10.08 -1.05
N VAL A 93 4.38 -8.90 -1.67
CA VAL A 93 3.46 -7.81 -1.31
C VAL A 93 2.00 -8.26 -1.50
N GLN A 94 1.70 -8.96 -2.59
CA GLN A 94 0.37 -9.50 -2.84
C GLN A 94 -0.04 -10.57 -1.81
N GLN A 95 0.88 -11.47 -1.44
CA GLN A 95 0.60 -12.50 -0.45
C GLN A 95 0.31 -11.89 0.93
N LEU A 96 1.10 -10.90 1.34
CA LEU A 96 0.89 -10.18 2.59
C LEU A 96 -0.46 -9.44 2.58
N SER A 97 -0.76 -8.73 1.49
CA SER A 97 -2.03 -8.03 1.31
C SER A 97 -3.23 -8.98 1.37
N ARG A 98 -3.16 -10.16 0.74
CA ARG A 98 -4.22 -11.19 0.82
C ARG A 98 -4.37 -11.77 2.22
N ALA A 99 -3.26 -12.06 2.91
CA ALA A 99 -3.30 -12.54 4.29
C ALA A 99 -3.95 -11.52 5.22
N LEU A 100 -3.62 -10.23 5.01
CA LEU A 100 -4.20 -9.12 5.74
C LEU A 100 -5.70 -8.93 5.42
N ALA A 101 -6.11 -9.04 4.15
CA ALA A 101 -7.51 -8.97 3.77
C ALA A 101 -8.34 -10.11 4.38
N ASN A 102 -7.82 -11.35 4.37
CA ASN A 102 -8.45 -12.49 5.02
C ASN A 102 -8.57 -12.31 6.54
N ASP A 103 -7.61 -11.64 7.18
CA ASP A 103 -7.69 -11.29 8.61
C ASP A 103 -8.85 -10.34 8.88
N ILE A 104 -9.05 -9.32 8.02
CA ILE A 104 -10.15 -8.37 8.18
C ILE A 104 -11.51 -9.00 7.90
N GLU A 105 -11.66 -9.79 6.82
CA GLU A 105 -12.93 -10.46 6.55
C GLU A 105 -13.33 -11.39 7.73
N ARG A 106 -12.34 -12.02 8.38
CA ARG A 106 -12.56 -12.79 9.62
C ARG A 106 -13.00 -11.90 10.79
N LEU A 107 -12.34 -10.76 11.02
CA LEU A 107 -12.73 -9.82 12.07
C LEU A 107 -14.15 -9.29 11.85
N ILE A 108 -14.49 -8.93 10.61
CA ILE A 108 -15.85 -8.51 10.23
C ILE A 108 -16.86 -9.63 10.55
N SER A 109 -16.54 -10.88 10.20
CA SER A 109 -17.43 -12.03 10.48
C SER A 109 -17.61 -12.37 11.98
N GLN A 110 -16.67 -11.95 12.83
CA GLN A 110 -16.79 -12.13 14.29
C GLN A 110 -17.81 -11.17 14.92
N GLY A 111 -18.14 -10.07 14.22
CA GLY A 111 -19.04 -9.03 14.72
C GLY A 111 -18.42 -8.13 15.77
N GLU A 112 -19.17 -7.11 16.20
CA GLU A 112 -18.72 -6.20 17.25
C GLU A 112 -18.51 -6.93 18.59
N SER A 113 -17.47 -6.53 19.31
CA SER A 113 -17.11 -7.10 20.61
C SER A 113 -16.54 -6.02 21.53
N ALA A 114 -16.13 -6.38 22.75
CA ALA A 114 -15.49 -5.40 23.63
C ALA A 114 -14.21 -4.77 23.06
N GLU A 115 -13.54 -5.48 22.16
CA GLU A 115 -12.28 -5.07 21.55
C GLU A 115 -12.41 -4.77 20.04
N LEU A 116 -13.62 -4.83 19.47
CA LEU A 116 -13.88 -4.56 18.06
C LEU A 116 -15.16 -3.73 17.89
N GLU A 117 -15.06 -2.61 17.18
CA GLU A 117 -16.20 -1.73 16.89
C GLU A 117 -16.22 -1.38 15.40
N PHE A 118 -17.41 -1.33 14.81
CA PHE A 118 -17.65 -0.97 13.42
C PHE A 118 -18.26 0.43 13.33
N LYS A 119 -17.86 1.16 12.29
CA LYS A 119 -18.41 2.47 11.94
C LYS A 119 -18.48 2.59 10.42
N SER A 120 -19.65 2.97 9.92
CA SER A 120 -19.89 3.10 8.47
C SER A 120 -18.98 4.14 7.81
N SER A 121 -18.61 5.19 8.52
CA SER A 121 -17.83 6.33 8.03
C SER A 121 -17.31 7.17 9.19
N MET A 122 -16.41 8.11 8.90
CA MET A 122 -15.94 9.09 9.90
C MET A 122 -16.62 10.45 9.73
N ARG A 123 -17.00 10.81 8.50
CA ARG A 123 -17.50 12.12 8.10
C ARG A 123 -18.74 12.03 7.22
N TRP A 124 -18.92 10.96 6.45
CA TRP A 124 -20.06 10.86 5.54
C TRP A 124 -21.33 10.35 6.20
N ASP A 125 -22.37 11.16 6.26
CA ASP A 125 -23.68 10.73 6.76
C ASP A 125 -24.49 10.10 5.63
N TYR A 126 -24.68 8.78 5.68
CA TYR A 126 -25.41 8.03 4.65
C TYR A 126 -26.90 8.35 4.61
N GLN A 127 -27.51 8.80 5.71
CA GLN A 127 -28.92 9.19 5.74
C GLN A 127 -29.13 10.57 5.13
N LYS A 128 -28.22 11.52 5.43
CA LYS A 128 -28.29 12.90 4.93
C LYS A 128 -27.56 13.11 3.61
N ASN A 129 -26.87 12.09 3.12
CA ASN A 129 -26.05 12.11 1.91
C ASN A 129 -25.11 13.34 1.84
N SER A 130 -24.46 13.66 2.96
CA SER A 130 -23.62 14.85 3.12
C SER A 130 -22.59 14.68 4.23
N ALA A 131 -21.56 15.53 4.23
CA ALA A 131 -20.56 15.55 5.29
C ALA A 131 -21.15 16.05 6.62
N ASN A 132 -20.93 15.30 7.70
CA ASN A 132 -21.43 15.57 9.04
C ASN A 132 -20.29 15.54 10.07
N LYS A 133 -19.97 16.71 10.63
CA LYS A 133 -18.93 16.85 11.66
C LYS A 133 -19.26 16.14 12.97
N GLU A 134 -20.53 15.84 13.24
CA GLU A 134 -20.90 15.10 14.45
C GLU A 134 -20.40 13.65 14.42
N LEU A 135 -20.28 13.04 13.23
CA LEU A 135 -19.73 11.69 13.07
C LEU A 135 -18.27 11.60 13.51
N GLU A 136 -17.49 12.67 13.29
CA GLU A 136 -16.10 12.76 13.75
C GLU A 136 -16.02 12.58 15.27
N PHE A 137 -16.95 13.20 16.01
CA PHE A 137 -17.01 13.06 17.47
C PHE A 137 -17.47 11.67 17.91
N VAL A 138 -18.28 10.98 17.11
CA VAL A 138 -18.65 9.58 17.38
C VAL A 138 -17.42 8.68 17.27
N ILE A 139 -16.60 8.85 16.23
CA ILE A 139 -15.32 8.14 16.07
C ILE A 139 -14.39 8.44 17.24
N LEU A 140 -14.18 9.71 17.57
CA LEU A 140 -13.30 10.13 18.67
C LEU A 140 -13.79 9.64 20.04
N LYS A 141 -15.10 9.52 20.25
CA LYS A 141 -15.69 8.91 21.45
C LYS A 141 -15.26 7.44 21.56
N SER A 142 -15.37 6.67 20.48
CA SER A 142 -14.95 5.26 20.45
C SER A 142 -13.44 5.14 20.69
N ILE A 143 -12.62 6.00 20.09
CA ILE A 143 -11.17 6.04 20.32
C ILE A 143 -10.85 6.31 21.80
N ALA A 144 -11.48 7.32 22.40
CA ALA A 144 -11.31 7.61 23.83
C ALA A 144 -11.73 6.42 24.72
N GLY A 145 -12.84 5.76 24.37
CA GLY A 145 -13.33 4.57 25.05
C GLY A 145 -12.31 3.42 25.04
N PHE A 146 -11.67 3.16 23.89
CA PHE A 146 -10.63 2.15 23.76
C PHE A 146 -9.35 2.53 24.52
N LEU A 147 -8.87 3.78 24.38
CA LEU A 147 -7.68 4.29 25.08
C LEU A 147 -7.81 4.16 26.60
N ASN A 148 -8.98 4.50 27.15
CA ASN A 148 -9.25 4.39 28.59
C ASN A 148 -9.52 2.96 29.05
N GLY A 149 -9.92 2.07 28.13
CA GLY A 149 -10.20 0.66 28.40
C GLY A 149 -8.95 -0.22 28.28
N ARG A 150 -9.13 -1.36 27.61
CA ARG A 150 -8.08 -2.36 27.34
C ARG A 150 -7.42 -2.18 25.96
N GLY A 151 -7.76 -1.13 25.23
CA GLY A 151 -7.48 -1.04 23.80
C GLY A 151 -8.49 -1.82 22.96
N GLY A 152 -8.25 -1.89 21.67
CA GLY A 152 -9.10 -2.60 20.72
C GLY A 152 -8.87 -2.15 19.28
N THR A 153 -9.78 -2.52 18.40
CA THR A 153 -9.77 -2.21 16.98
C THR A 153 -11.07 -1.50 16.60
N LEU A 154 -10.95 -0.38 15.90
CA LEU A 154 -12.07 0.32 15.28
C LEU A 154 -11.96 0.16 13.76
N LEU A 155 -12.96 -0.46 13.12
CA LEU A 155 -13.06 -0.54 11.66
C LEU A 155 -13.99 0.57 11.16
N ILE A 156 -13.50 1.37 10.22
CA ILE A 156 -14.22 2.47 9.59
C ILE A 156 -14.40 2.15 8.10
N GLY A 157 -15.63 2.30 7.59
CA GLY A 157 -16.05 1.84 6.26
C GLY A 157 -16.81 0.52 6.31
N VAL A 158 -17.30 0.12 7.48
CA VAL A 158 -18.11 -1.10 7.70
C VAL A 158 -19.33 -0.74 8.53
N ASP A 159 -20.54 -1.11 8.10
CA ASP A 159 -21.75 -0.85 8.87
C ASP A 159 -22.01 -1.87 10.00
N ASP A 160 -23.04 -1.60 10.79
CA ASP A 160 -23.42 -2.43 11.94
C ASP A 160 -23.87 -3.85 11.52
N ASP A 161 -24.29 -4.03 10.27
CA ASP A 161 -24.67 -5.31 9.66
C ASP A 161 -23.47 -6.04 9.01
N ALA A 162 -22.25 -5.56 9.27
CA ALA A 162 -20.98 -6.10 8.75
C ALA A 162 -20.81 -5.99 7.22
N ASN A 163 -21.56 -5.09 6.57
CA ASN A 163 -21.36 -4.77 5.15
C ASN A 163 -20.20 -3.79 4.98
N VAL A 164 -19.32 -4.08 4.03
CA VAL A 164 -18.23 -3.18 3.64
C VAL A 164 -18.81 -2.07 2.76
N LEU A 165 -18.77 -0.84 3.25
CA LEU A 165 -19.23 0.36 2.54
C LEU A 165 -18.10 1.14 1.88
N GLY A 166 -16.87 1.02 2.42
CA GLY A 166 -15.72 1.78 1.95
C GLY A 166 -15.60 3.19 2.57
N LEU A 167 -14.51 3.87 2.24
CA LEU A 167 -14.15 5.22 2.68
C LEU A 167 -14.13 6.23 1.55
N GLU A 168 -14.51 5.83 0.35
CA GLU A 168 -14.46 6.61 -0.88
C GLU A 168 -15.27 7.91 -0.71
N LYS A 169 -16.44 7.82 -0.07
CA LYS A 169 -17.26 9.00 0.27
C LYS A 169 -16.61 9.88 1.33
N ASP A 170 -15.89 9.32 2.29
CA ASP A 170 -15.13 10.08 3.28
C ASP A 170 -13.97 10.84 2.63
N PHE A 171 -13.22 10.17 1.75
CA PHE A 171 -12.12 10.76 0.98
C PHE A 171 -12.59 11.97 0.18
N ASP A 172 -13.77 11.90 -0.43
CA ASP A 172 -14.35 13.00 -1.19
C ASP A 172 -14.62 14.27 -0.38
N THR A 173 -14.76 14.14 0.95
CA THR A 173 -14.94 15.29 1.86
C THR A 173 -13.63 15.97 2.27
N LEU A 174 -12.48 15.39 1.91
CA LEU A 174 -11.16 15.85 2.30
C LEU A 174 -10.49 16.66 1.19
N ARG A 175 -9.52 17.51 1.57
CA ARG A 175 -8.70 18.25 0.61
C ARG A 175 -7.82 17.29 -0.21
N ARG A 176 -7.22 16.33 0.46
CA ARG A 176 -6.48 15.23 -0.15
C ARG A 176 -7.37 13.99 -0.12
N LYS A 177 -7.82 13.56 -1.30
CA LYS A 177 -8.89 12.57 -1.48
C LYS A 177 -8.34 11.15 -1.59
N ASP A 178 -7.49 10.76 -0.64
CA ASP A 178 -6.84 9.45 -0.61
C ASP A 178 -6.65 8.97 0.84
N ALA A 179 -6.12 7.75 0.98
CA ALA A 179 -5.85 7.11 2.26
C ALA A 179 -4.92 7.96 3.15
N ASP A 180 -3.83 8.52 2.60
CA ASP A 180 -2.92 9.39 3.33
C ASP A 180 -3.63 10.65 3.87
N GLY A 181 -4.51 11.26 3.06
CA GLY A 181 -5.32 12.40 3.47
C GLY A 181 -6.27 12.06 4.62
N PHE A 182 -6.85 10.86 4.59
CA PHE A 182 -7.71 10.36 5.66
C PHE A 182 -6.93 10.06 6.94
N GLU A 183 -5.76 9.43 6.84
CA GLU A 183 -4.87 9.20 8.00
C GLU A 183 -4.47 10.51 8.65
N GLN A 184 -4.02 11.49 7.86
CA GLN A 184 -3.67 12.80 8.37
C GLN A 184 -4.87 13.45 9.09
N PHE A 185 -6.08 13.29 8.54
CA PHE A 185 -7.30 13.79 9.14
C PHE A 185 -7.59 13.12 10.49
N VAL A 186 -7.54 11.78 10.56
CA VAL A 186 -7.70 10.99 11.81
C VAL A 186 -6.71 11.44 12.87
N MET A 187 -5.42 11.52 12.53
CA MET A 187 -4.36 11.88 13.47
C MET A 187 -4.48 13.34 13.95
N THR A 188 -4.93 14.24 13.07
CA THR A 188 -5.22 15.63 13.43
C THR A 188 -6.41 15.71 14.39
N ALA A 189 -7.47 14.93 14.17
CA ALA A 189 -8.61 14.85 15.07
C ALA A 189 -8.22 14.26 16.44
N ILE A 190 -7.41 13.20 16.47
CA ILE A 190 -6.89 12.67 17.75
C ILE A 190 -6.07 13.75 18.48
N THR A 191 -5.18 14.43 17.77
CA THR A 191 -4.33 15.49 18.34
C THR A 191 -5.17 16.63 18.95
N ASN A 192 -6.14 17.13 18.21
CA ASN A 192 -6.92 18.30 18.61
C ASN A 192 -7.89 18.00 19.76
N GLN A 193 -8.51 16.82 19.77
CA GLN A 193 -9.57 16.49 20.71
C GLN A 193 -9.15 15.58 21.88
N LEU A 194 -8.09 14.77 21.74
CA LEU A 194 -7.61 13.83 22.75
C LEU A 194 -6.19 14.13 23.26
N GLY A 195 -5.39 14.85 22.48
CA GLY A 195 -4.02 15.24 22.80
C GLY A 195 -2.99 14.54 21.92
N THR A 196 -1.93 15.25 21.55
CA THR A 196 -0.87 14.79 20.64
C THR A 196 -0.22 13.49 21.09
N GLU A 197 -0.07 13.30 22.41
CA GLU A 197 0.53 12.09 22.97
C GLU A 197 -0.28 10.82 22.71
N MET A 198 -1.56 10.94 22.36
CA MET A 198 -2.44 9.79 22.12
C MET A 198 -2.20 9.15 20.76
N CYS A 199 -1.62 9.90 19.82
CA CYS A 199 -1.26 9.42 18.50
C CYS A 199 -0.35 8.19 18.53
N GLN A 200 0.56 8.09 19.52
CA GLN A 200 1.47 6.93 19.63
C GLN A 200 0.76 5.61 19.97
N TYR A 201 -0.47 5.69 20.50
CA TYR A 201 -1.29 4.52 20.83
C TYR A 201 -2.32 4.21 19.74
N CYS A 202 -2.35 4.97 18.64
CA CYS A 202 -3.32 4.82 17.57
C CYS A 202 -2.58 4.53 16.26
N ASN A 203 -2.72 3.32 15.73
CA ASN A 203 -2.11 2.92 14.47
C ASN A 203 -3.17 2.75 13.38
N VAL A 204 -3.04 3.51 12.29
CA VAL A 204 -3.97 3.50 11.15
C VAL A 204 -3.44 2.52 10.11
N ILE A 205 -4.28 1.59 9.68
CA ILE A 205 -3.96 0.61 8.65
C ILE A 205 -5.09 0.60 7.63
N PHE A 206 -4.78 0.74 6.36
CA PHE A 206 -5.77 0.65 5.29
C PHE A 206 -5.80 -0.74 4.68
N HIS A 207 -6.99 -1.21 4.39
CA HIS A 207 -7.26 -2.48 3.76
C HIS A 207 -8.13 -2.24 2.53
N ASN A 208 -7.79 -2.86 1.41
CA ASN A 208 -8.69 -2.92 0.26
C ASN A 208 -9.42 -4.26 0.27
N ILE A 209 -10.74 -4.21 0.40
CA ILE A 209 -11.61 -5.39 0.46
C ILE A 209 -12.62 -5.24 -0.68
N ARG A 210 -12.50 -6.12 -1.69
CA ARG A 210 -13.40 -6.15 -2.85
C ARG A 210 -13.48 -4.82 -3.62
N GLY A 211 -12.40 -4.04 -3.62
CA GLY A 211 -12.33 -2.74 -4.29
C GLY A 211 -12.60 -1.55 -3.37
N GLU A 212 -13.22 -1.79 -2.21
CA GLU A 212 -13.55 -0.74 -1.24
C GLU A 212 -12.43 -0.59 -0.20
N THR A 213 -12.16 0.65 0.20
CA THR A 213 -11.11 0.96 1.18
C THR A 213 -11.68 1.00 2.59
N VAL A 214 -11.16 0.18 3.50
CA VAL A 214 -11.53 0.14 4.92
C VAL A 214 -10.35 0.59 5.78
N CYS A 215 -10.61 1.45 6.77
CA CYS A 215 -9.60 1.85 7.76
C CYS A 215 -9.73 0.99 9.00
N ARG A 216 -8.65 0.31 9.38
CA ARG A 216 -8.47 -0.34 10.67
C ARG A 216 -7.63 0.56 11.56
N LEU A 217 -8.23 1.07 12.62
CA LEU A 217 -7.53 1.81 13.66
C LEU A 217 -7.28 0.87 14.86
N VAL A 218 -6.02 0.47 15.04
CA VAL A 218 -5.59 -0.34 16.20
C VAL A 218 -5.21 0.61 17.33
N ILE A 219 -5.92 0.48 18.46
CA ILE A 219 -5.84 1.41 19.58
C ILE A 219 -5.32 0.66 20.80
N GLY A 220 -4.15 1.07 21.30
CA GLY A 220 -3.56 0.55 22.52
C GLY A 220 -4.15 1.18 23.79
N PRO A 221 -4.08 0.49 24.94
CA PRO A 221 -4.44 1.09 26.22
C PRO A 221 -3.50 2.25 26.58
N SER A 222 -4.06 3.40 26.97
CA SER A 222 -3.30 4.55 27.43
C SER A 222 -2.69 4.30 28.82
N PRO A 223 -1.50 4.86 29.13
CA PRO A 223 -0.92 4.83 30.48
C PRO A 223 -1.52 5.87 31.43
N LYS A 224 -2.43 6.74 30.92
CA LYS A 224 -3.10 7.77 31.72
C LYS A 224 -4.54 8.00 31.27
N PRO A 225 -5.41 8.59 32.12
CA PRO A 225 -6.76 9.00 31.73
C PRO A 225 -6.78 9.90 30.50
N VAL A 226 -7.67 9.61 29.55
CA VAL A 226 -7.86 10.36 28.30
C VAL A 226 -9.25 11.01 28.31
N TYR A 227 -9.29 12.31 28.06
CA TYR A 227 -10.53 13.09 28.02
C TYR A 227 -10.77 13.64 26.63
N LEU A 228 -11.98 13.44 26.12
CA LEU A 228 -12.42 14.01 24.85
C LEU A 228 -12.90 15.44 25.05
N LYS A 229 -12.28 16.38 24.32
CA LYS A 229 -12.67 17.80 24.30
C LYS A 229 -13.74 18.04 23.22
N LYS A 230 -14.91 18.54 23.63
CA LYS A 230 -15.99 18.97 22.71
C LYS A 230 -16.60 20.27 23.21
N SER A 231 -16.49 21.34 22.42
CA SER A 231 -17.12 22.66 22.67
C SER A 231 -16.91 23.21 24.08
N GLY A 232 -15.67 23.13 24.59
CA GLY A 232 -15.30 23.62 25.92
C GLY A 232 -15.53 22.63 27.07
N ASN A 233 -16.24 21.52 26.84
CA ASN A 233 -16.43 20.45 27.82
C ASN A 233 -15.44 19.32 27.59
N THR A 234 -14.93 18.74 28.69
CA THR A 234 -14.12 17.53 28.68
C THR A 234 -14.93 16.37 29.24
N LYS A 235 -15.01 15.28 28.48
CA LYS A 235 -15.76 14.08 28.85
C LYS A 235 -14.85 12.87 28.89
N PHE A 236 -15.09 11.98 29.85
CA PHE A 236 -14.38 10.72 29.95
C PHE A 236 -15.26 9.61 29.40
N TYR A 237 -14.73 8.83 28.48
CA TYR A 237 -15.43 7.69 27.89
C TYR A 237 -14.69 6.40 28.19
N LEU A 238 -15.42 5.36 28.54
CA LEU A 238 -14.90 4.02 28.77
C LEU A 238 -15.68 3.02 27.91
N ARG A 239 -14.95 2.22 27.14
CA ARG A 239 -15.54 1.04 26.51
C ARG A 239 -15.60 -0.11 27.51
N SER A 240 -16.80 -0.67 27.69
CA SER A 240 -17.04 -1.81 28.58
C SER A 240 -18.13 -2.69 27.96
N GLY A 241 -17.83 -3.97 27.75
CA GLY A 241 -18.67 -4.82 26.91
C GLY A 241 -18.73 -4.27 25.47
N GLY A 242 -19.84 -4.43 24.75
CA GLY A 242 -19.98 -4.00 23.36
C GLY A 242 -20.12 -2.48 23.13
N GLY A 243 -20.09 -1.65 24.18
CA GLY A 243 -20.44 -0.22 24.07
C GLY A 243 -19.51 0.75 24.79
N THR A 244 -19.56 2.00 24.34
CA THR A 244 -18.80 3.12 24.91
C THR A 244 -19.72 4.04 25.73
N ARG A 245 -19.51 4.07 27.05
CA ARG A 245 -20.27 4.90 28.00
C ARG A 245 -19.47 6.10 28.49
N GLU A 246 -20.16 7.20 28.74
CA GLU A 246 -19.60 8.37 29.44
C GLU A 246 -19.60 8.08 30.94
N LEU A 247 -18.49 8.36 31.61
CA LEU A 247 -18.39 8.27 33.07
C LEU A 247 -18.49 9.64 33.71
N ASN A 248 -19.18 9.72 34.84
CA ASN A 248 -19.17 10.92 35.67
C ASN A 248 -17.87 11.01 36.50
N ILE A 249 -17.63 12.16 37.14
CA ILE A 249 -16.40 12.42 37.89
C ILE A 249 -16.14 11.35 38.97
N GLN A 250 -17.18 10.94 39.71
CA GLN A 250 -17.03 9.93 40.76
C GLN A 250 -16.61 8.57 40.17
N GLU A 251 -17.29 8.11 39.11
CA GLU A 251 -16.95 6.87 38.41
C GLU A 251 -15.53 6.90 37.83
N VAL A 252 -15.10 8.05 37.28
CA VAL A 252 -13.74 8.22 36.76
C VAL A 252 -12.71 8.09 37.85
N MET A 253 -12.93 8.70 39.01
CA MET A 253 -12.00 8.63 40.14
C MET A 253 -11.87 7.19 40.66
N GLU A 254 -12.98 6.49 40.82
CA GLU A 254 -13.00 5.07 41.23
C GLU A 254 -12.31 4.17 40.20
N TYR A 255 -12.59 4.37 38.92
CA TYR A 255 -11.97 3.61 37.84
C TYR A 255 -10.46 3.87 37.73
N ALA A 256 -10.05 5.14 37.77
CA ALA A 256 -8.67 5.54 37.58
C ALA A 256 -7.74 5.00 38.67
N GLN A 257 -8.23 4.95 39.92
CA GLN A 257 -7.50 4.34 41.04
C GLN A 257 -7.23 2.85 40.86
N ASN A 258 -8.06 2.12 40.11
CA ASN A 258 -7.84 0.69 39.89
C ASN A 258 -7.03 0.42 38.63
N ARG A 259 -7.14 1.29 37.61
CA ARG A 259 -6.55 1.08 36.28
C ARG A 259 -5.11 1.58 36.15
N TRP A 260 -4.73 2.65 36.84
CA TRP A 260 -3.44 3.34 36.68
C TRP A 260 -2.71 3.58 38.01
N LYS A 261 -2.99 2.77 39.02
CA LYS A 261 -2.20 2.75 40.26
C LYS A 261 -0.79 2.22 40.03
#